data_AF-A0A1B8P411-F1
#
_entry.id   AF-A0A1B8P411-F1
#
_cell.length_a   1.000
_cell.length_b   1.000
_cell.length_c   1.000
_cell.angle_alpha   90.00
_cell.angle_beta   90.00
_cell.angle_gamma   90.00
#
_symmetry.space_group_name_H-M   'P 1'
#
loop_
_entity.id
_entity.type
_entity.pdbx_description
1 polymer ?
#
loop_
_entity_poly.entity_id
_entity_poly.type
_entity_poly.pdbx_seq_one_letter_code
_entity_poly.pdbx_strand_id
1 'polypeptide(L)' 'MERVFDAEAVIVRYYCDEPGCDGEMVRHGDSFLPTDPIQCPHRCSECGAQQNFTEIYPKTVFRQR' A
#
# COMPACT_ATOMS: atom_id res chain seq x y z
N MET A 1 -32.30 -2.89 8.60
CA MET A 1 -31.95 -2.69 10.01
C MET A 1 -30.47 -2.31 10.05
N GLU A 2 -30.16 -1.10 10.49
CA GLU A 2 -28.79 -0.63 10.64
C GLU A 2 -28.15 -1.23 11.90
N ARG A 3 -26.83 -1.51 11.86
CA ARG A 3 -26.05 -1.97 13.01
C ARG A 3 -24.78 -1.15 13.11
N VAL A 4 -24.47 -0.70 14.32
CA VAL A 4 -23.30 0.13 14.64
C VAL A 4 -22.25 -0.74 15.28
N PHE A 5 -20.99 -0.56 14.89
CA PHE A 5 -19.85 -1.29 15.42
C PHE A 5 -18.69 -0.33 15.70
N ASP A 6 -17.93 -0.63 16.74
CA ASP A 6 -16.70 0.09 17.03
C ASP A 6 -15.60 -0.30 16.04
N ALA A 7 -14.93 0.71 15.48
CA ALA A 7 -13.81 0.53 14.59
C ALA A 7 -12.71 1.55 14.88
N GLU A 8 -11.47 1.17 14.61
CA GLU A 8 -10.31 2.04 14.64
C GLU A 8 -9.76 2.30 13.23
N ALA A 9 -9.36 3.54 12.96
CA ALA A 9 -8.67 3.89 11.74
C ALA A 9 -7.16 3.67 11.91
N VAL A 10 -6.57 2.86 11.03
CA VAL A 10 -5.12 2.61 10.99
C VAL A 10 -4.53 2.98 9.64
N ILE A 11 -3.31 3.50 9.64
CA ILE A 11 -2.54 3.73 8.40
C ILE A 11 -1.65 2.52 8.18
N VAL A 12 -1.81 1.87 7.04
CA VAL A 12 -0.94 0.76 6.62
C VAL A 12 0.08 1.32 5.64
N ARG A 13 1.36 1.13 5.99
CA ARG A 13 2.51 1.42 5.15
C ARG A 13 3.17 0.10 4.76
N TYR A 14 3.76 0.06 3.58
CA TYR A 14 4.54 -1.10 3.13
C TYR A 14 6.02 -0.70 3.06
N TYR A 15 6.89 -1.52 3.62
CA TYR A 15 8.33 -1.29 3.62
C TYR A 15 9.02 -2.25 2.65
N CYS A 16 10.15 -1.81 2.10
CA CYS A 16 10.92 -2.53 1.09
C CYS A 16 11.33 -3.93 1.57
N ASP A 17 11.19 -4.94 0.71
CA ASP A 17 11.62 -6.32 1.02
C ASP A 17 13.10 -6.58 0.71
N GLU A 18 13.81 -5.59 0.12
CA GLU A 18 15.22 -5.73 -0.21
C GLU A 18 16.07 -5.85 1.07
N PRO A 19 16.99 -6.84 1.17
CA PRO A 19 17.81 -7.05 2.35
C PRO A 19 18.61 -5.81 2.74
N GLY A 20 18.42 -5.35 3.98
CA GLY A 20 19.11 -4.17 4.51
C GLY A 20 18.52 -2.84 4.06
N CYS A 21 17.29 -2.82 3.51
CA CYS A 21 16.57 -1.60 3.16
C CYS A 21 15.33 -1.42 4.04
N ASP A 22 15.22 -0.26 4.69
CA ASP A 22 14.06 0.12 5.52
C ASP A 22 13.21 1.23 4.86
N GLY A 23 13.31 1.37 3.53
CA GLY A 23 12.56 2.38 2.78
C GLY A 23 11.09 2.05 2.63
N GLU A 24 10.23 3.08 2.58
CA GLU A 24 8.81 2.89 2.32
C GLU A 24 8.58 2.65 0.81
N MET A 25 7.72 1.70 0.47
CA MET A 25 7.23 1.51 -0.88
C MET A 25 6.11 2.51 -1.14
N VAL A 26 6.44 3.58 -1.86
CA VAL A 26 5.50 4.67 -2.17
C VAL A 26 5.03 4.58 -3.62
N ARG A 27 3.76 4.98 -3.88
CA ARG A 27 3.21 4.97 -5.24
C ARG A 27 4.14 5.74 -6.19
N HIS A 28 4.43 5.14 -7.32
CA HIS A 28 5.33 5.69 -8.32
C HIS A 28 4.65 5.76 -9.69
N GLY A 29 4.74 6.92 -10.33
CA GLY A 29 4.11 7.18 -11.62
C GLY A 29 2.62 7.50 -11.51
N ASP A 30 2.05 7.94 -12.62
CA ASP A 30 0.65 8.40 -12.67
C ASP A 30 -0.31 7.32 -13.18
N SER A 31 0.21 6.26 -13.81
CA SER A 31 -0.57 5.19 -14.42
C SER A 31 -0.67 3.93 -13.56
N PHE A 32 -1.76 3.20 -13.74
CA PHE A 32 -1.91 1.82 -13.28
C PHE A 32 -1.67 0.85 -14.44
N LEU A 33 -1.24 -0.37 -14.14
CA LEU A 33 -1.21 -1.44 -15.14
C LEU A 33 -2.61 -2.07 -15.21
N PRO A 34 -3.25 -2.09 -16.39
CA PRO A 34 -4.63 -2.54 -16.57
C PRO A 34 -4.71 -4.08 -16.64
N THR A 35 -4.21 -4.76 -15.61
CA THR A 35 -4.33 -6.21 -15.41
C THR A 35 -5.54 -6.55 -14.54
N ASP A 36 -5.84 -7.84 -14.38
CA ASP A 36 -6.84 -8.34 -13.44
C ASP A 36 -6.17 -9.23 -12.38
N PRO A 37 -5.95 -8.74 -11.14
CA PRO A 37 -6.30 -7.41 -10.61
C PRO A 37 -5.39 -6.28 -11.12
N ILE A 38 -5.88 -5.04 -11.07
CA ILE A 38 -5.11 -3.83 -11.41
C ILE A 38 -3.83 -3.80 -10.57
N GLN A 39 -2.71 -3.44 -11.20
CA GLN A 39 -1.46 -3.26 -10.48
C GLN A 39 -1.08 -1.78 -10.36
N CYS A 40 -0.62 -1.42 -9.18
CA CYS A 40 -0.22 -0.10 -8.74
C CYS A 40 1.32 -0.10 -8.60
N PRO A 41 2.05 0.58 -9.48
CA PRO A 41 3.50 0.65 -9.36
C PRO A 41 3.92 1.44 -8.12
N HIS A 42 4.89 0.91 -7.40
CA HIS A 42 5.52 1.54 -6.24
C HIS A 42 7.03 1.49 -6.39
N ARG A 43 7.69 2.47 -5.78
CA ARG A 43 9.14 2.57 -5.72
C ARG A 43 9.56 2.76 -4.26
N CYS A 44 10.58 2.03 -3.84
CA CYS A 44 11.23 2.22 -2.56
C CYS A 44 11.84 3.63 -2.49
N SER A 45 11.58 4.34 -1.39
CA SER A 45 12.14 5.68 -1.15
C SER A 45 13.65 5.70 -0.95
N GLU A 46 14.27 4.57 -0.62
CA GLU A 46 15.70 4.46 -0.28
C GLU A 46 16.51 3.80 -1.40
N CYS A 47 16.26 2.51 -1.70
CA CYS A 47 17.06 1.76 -2.68
C CYS A 47 16.56 1.88 -4.12
N GLY A 48 15.39 2.48 -4.34
CA GLY A 48 14.79 2.65 -5.66
C GLY A 48 14.22 1.36 -6.29
N ALA A 49 14.20 0.24 -5.55
CA ALA A 49 13.53 -0.99 -5.97
C ALA A 49 12.07 -0.71 -6.34
N GLN A 50 11.57 -1.41 -7.37
CA GLN A 50 10.22 -1.21 -7.89
C GLN A 50 9.42 -2.49 -7.77
N GLN A 51 8.18 -2.34 -7.31
CA GLN A 51 7.26 -3.45 -7.16
C GLN A 51 5.86 -2.99 -7.51
N ASN A 52 5.08 -3.91 -8.07
CA ASN A 52 3.69 -3.70 -8.38
C ASN A 52 2.84 -4.31 -7.26
N PHE A 53 1.90 -3.52 -6.74
CA PHE A 53 0.97 -3.94 -5.70
C PHE A 53 -0.46 -3.91 -6.22
N THR A 54 -1.34 -4.72 -5.64
CA THR A 54 -2.78 -4.66 -5.95
C THR A 54 -3.50 -3.50 -5.26
N GLU A 55 -2.79 -2.80 -4.37
CA GLU A 55 -3.30 -1.68 -3.58
C GLU A 55 -2.30 -0.52 -3.58
N ILE A 56 -2.78 0.65 -3.18
CA ILE A 56 -1.94 1.85 -3.06
C ILE A 56 -1.49 1.98 -1.60
N TYR A 57 -0.18 2.11 -1.40
CA TYR A 57 0.42 2.41 -0.11
C TYR A 57 1.02 3.84 -0.09
N PRO A 58 0.91 4.55 1.04
CA PRO A 58 0.16 4.17 2.25
C PRO A 58 -1.36 4.22 2.05
N LYS A 59 -2.12 3.42 2.83
CA LYS A 59 -3.59 3.44 2.85
C LYS A 59 -4.16 3.54 4.25
N THR A 60 -5.33 4.17 4.37
CA THR A 60 -6.14 4.15 5.59
C THR A 60 -7.08 2.95 5.56
N VAL A 61 -7.08 2.14 6.60
CA VAL A 61 -7.94 0.97 6.77
C VAL A 61 -8.71 1.11 8.09
N PHE A 62 -9.99 0.75 8.10
CA PHE A 62 -10.77 0.64 9.33
C PHE A 62 -10.75 -0.80 9.81
N ARG A 63 -10.34 -1.04 11.06
CA ARG A 63 -10.37 -2.35 11.72
C ARG A 63 -11.45 -2.35 12.78
N GLN A 64 -12.37 -3.30 12.69
CA GLN A 64 -13.36 -3.54 13.73
C GLN A 64 -12.67 -4.09 14.98
N ARG A 65 -13.11 -3.64 16.17
CA ARG A 65 -12.61 -4.15 17.45
C ARG A 65 -13.29 -5.43 17.90
#